data_AF-A0A3N5K928-F1
#
_entry.id   AF-A0A3N5K928-F1
#
_cell.length_a   1.000
_cell.length_b   1.000
_cell.length_c   1.000
_cell.angle_alpha   90.00
_cell.angle_beta   90.00
_cell.angle_gamma   90.00
#
_symmetry.space_group_name_H-M   'P 1'
#
loop_
_entity.id
_entity.type
_entity.pdbx_description
1 polymer ?
#
loop_
_entity_poly.entity_id
_entity_poly.type
_entity_poly.pdbx_seq_one_letter_code
_entity_poly.pdbx_strand_id
1 'polypeptide(L)'
;MARRRALLAACLIFLPVLALSVWMIALPPQTWLELTDVGTGRPIASGLVADGEEVVLTWTNSLFNLPVTEVFVATGGALTLTAVTFADPGGREPPRVRPEDVDDLYHTGGPFKAEGLSRRLSRVVFRVGEIGDPVIRFGNRAVRLAREVDFGGAVLLAVRRATPSEKIVRWVSDAAAGSGVFQSGGMWYSMICFALNPGICR
;
A
#
# COMPACT_ATOMS: atom_id res chain seq x y z
N MET A 1 -15.93 52.32 -14.49
CA MET A 1 -16.39 51.29 -13.51
C MET A 1 -16.40 49.86 -14.07
N ALA A 2 -16.77 49.61 -15.32
CA ALA A 2 -16.84 48.26 -15.91
C ALA A 2 -15.52 47.45 -15.85
N ARG A 3 -14.36 48.07 -16.15
CA ARG A 3 -13.04 47.40 -16.08
C ARG A 3 -12.66 46.91 -14.66
N ARG A 4 -13.03 47.64 -13.61
CA ARG A 4 -12.77 47.23 -12.22
C ARG A 4 -13.59 46.01 -11.82
N ARG A 5 -14.87 45.94 -12.26
CA ARG A 5 -15.74 44.78 -12.00
C ARG A 5 -15.27 43.53 -12.75
N ALA A 6 -14.82 43.68 -14.00
CA ALA A 6 -14.25 42.58 -14.78
C ALA A 6 -12.97 42.02 -14.15
N LEU A 7 -12.07 42.88 -13.67
CA LEU A 7 -10.85 42.46 -12.97
C LEU A 7 -11.13 41.73 -11.65
N LEU A 8 -12.10 42.22 -10.88
CA LEU A 8 -12.53 41.57 -9.63
C LEU A 8 -13.15 40.19 -9.89
N ALA A 9 -14.00 40.07 -10.90
CA ALA A 9 -14.59 38.79 -11.29
C ALA A 9 -13.53 37.79 -11.77
N ALA A 10 -12.56 38.23 -12.58
CA ALA A 10 -11.45 37.40 -13.01
C ALA A 10 -10.60 36.92 -11.84
N CYS A 11 -10.28 37.79 -10.87
CA CYS A 11 -9.53 37.38 -9.67
C CYS A 11 -10.32 36.39 -8.80
N LEU A 12 -11.63 36.60 -8.65
CA LEU A 12 -12.50 35.72 -7.88
C LEU A 12 -12.57 34.29 -8.44
N ILE A 13 -12.37 34.10 -9.74
CA ILE A 13 -12.32 32.78 -10.37
C ILE A 13 -10.89 32.24 -10.41
N PHE A 14 -9.92 33.07 -10.75
CA PHE A 14 -8.55 32.63 -10.97
C PHE A 14 -7.84 32.23 -9.67
N LEU A 15 -8.03 32.99 -8.58
CA LEU A 15 -7.42 32.67 -7.29
C LEU A 15 -7.83 31.30 -6.73
N PRO A 16 -9.11 30.90 -6.67
CA PRO A 16 -9.46 29.57 -6.19
C PRO A 16 -8.99 28.46 -7.12
N VAL A 17 -8.98 28.67 -8.44
CA VAL A 17 -8.44 27.69 -9.40
C VAL A 17 -6.92 27.51 -9.20
N LEU A 18 -6.18 28.59 -9.02
CA LEU A 18 -4.75 28.55 -8.74
C LEU A 18 -4.48 27.88 -7.39
N ALA A 19 -5.22 28.24 -6.34
CA ALA A 19 -5.11 27.64 -5.02
C ALA A 19 -5.40 26.13 -5.07
N LEU A 20 -6.45 25.71 -5.79
CA LEU A 20 -6.78 24.30 -5.99
C LEU A 20 -5.68 23.56 -6.77
N SER A 21 -5.09 24.20 -7.78
CA SER A 21 -4.00 23.61 -8.59
C SER A 21 -2.74 23.41 -7.76
N VAL A 22 -2.33 24.40 -6.98
CA VAL A 22 -1.18 24.30 -6.07
C VAL A 22 -1.42 23.24 -5.00
N TRP A 23 -2.64 23.19 -4.45
CA TRP A 23 -3.02 22.20 -3.45
C TRP A 23 -2.99 20.77 -4.01
N MET A 24 -3.47 20.56 -5.25
CA MET A 24 -3.40 19.27 -5.93
C MET A 24 -1.95 18.79 -6.16
N ILE A 25 -1.03 19.71 -6.45
CA ILE A 25 0.40 19.40 -6.62
C ILE A 25 1.05 19.09 -5.26
N ALA A 26 0.58 19.75 -4.19
CA ALA A 26 1.09 19.55 -2.84
C ALA A 26 0.60 18.26 -2.17
N LEU A 27 -0.32 17.50 -2.79
CA LEU A 27 -0.72 16.20 -2.27
C LEU A 27 0.50 15.28 -2.21
N PRO A 28 0.78 14.66 -1.05
CA PRO A 28 1.92 13.78 -0.92
C PRO A 28 1.85 12.67 -1.99
N PRO A 29 2.99 12.25 -2.53
CA PRO A 29 3.04 11.09 -3.39
C PRO A 29 2.45 9.88 -2.62
N GLN A 30 1.63 9.11 -3.34
CA GLN A 30 0.96 7.94 -2.80
C GLN A 30 1.18 6.78 -3.75
N THR A 31 1.32 5.61 -3.17
CA THR A 31 1.51 4.35 -3.87
C THR A 31 0.20 3.57 -3.83
N TRP A 32 -0.33 3.20 -4.99
CA TRP A 32 -1.43 2.26 -5.08
C TRP A 32 -0.87 0.84 -5.00
N LEU A 33 -1.37 0.06 -4.04
CA LEU A 33 -1.03 -1.34 -3.84
C LEU A 33 -2.22 -2.21 -4.21
N GLU A 34 -1.95 -3.28 -4.95
CA GLU A 34 -2.94 -4.25 -5.38
C GLU A 34 -2.42 -5.67 -5.16
N LEU A 35 -3.30 -6.51 -4.60
CA LEU A 35 -3.13 -7.95 -4.43
C LEU A 35 -4.15 -8.65 -5.32
N THR A 36 -3.67 -9.56 -6.16
CA THR A 36 -4.51 -10.32 -7.10
C THR A 36 -4.16 -11.80 -6.99
N ASP A 37 -5.17 -12.66 -7.00
CA ASP A 37 -4.97 -14.10 -7.18
C ASP A 37 -4.47 -14.36 -8.60
N VAL A 38 -3.30 -14.97 -8.74
CA VAL A 38 -2.68 -15.26 -10.04
C VAL A 38 -3.44 -16.32 -10.82
N GLY A 39 -4.05 -17.30 -10.12
CA GLY A 39 -4.75 -18.42 -10.76
C GLY A 39 -6.07 -17.99 -11.38
N THR A 40 -6.81 -17.11 -10.70
CA THR A 40 -8.16 -16.68 -11.12
C THR A 40 -8.21 -15.27 -11.69
N GLY A 41 -7.19 -14.44 -11.45
CA GLY A 41 -7.21 -13.00 -11.76
C GLY A 41 -8.10 -12.19 -10.81
N ARG A 42 -8.67 -12.82 -9.77
CA ARG A 42 -9.56 -12.16 -8.81
C ARG A 42 -8.80 -11.14 -7.96
N PRO A 43 -9.29 -9.89 -7.84
CA PRO A 43 -8.70 -8.95 -6.89
C PRO A 43 -8.95 -9.41 -5.45
N ILE A 44 -7.90 -9.43 -4.63
CA ILE A 44 -7.95 -9.82 -3.23
C ILE A 44 -8.09 -8.57 -2.35
N ALA A 45 -7.17 -7.63 -2.52
CA ALA A 45 -7.23 -6.36 -1.80
C ALA A 45 -6.48 -5.29 -2.59
N SER A 46 -6.93 -4.05 -2.45
CA SER A 46 -6.22 -2.90 -2.99
C SER A 46 -6.35 -1.70 -2.07
N GLY A 47 -5.38 -0.81 -2.10
CA GLY A 47 -5.40 0.38 -1.25
C GLY A 47 -4.29 1.36 -1.56
N LEU A 48 -4.51 2.59 -1.10
CA LEU A 48 -3.48 3.62 -1.12
C LEU A 48 -2.60 3.46 0.11
N VAL A 49 -1.30 3.54 -0.12
CA VAL A 49 -0.25 3.56 0.88
C VAL A 49 0.46 4.90 0.73
N ALA A 50 0.56 5.66 1.81
CA ALA A 50 1.28 6.93 1.78
C ALA A 50 2.77 6.67 1.54
N ASP A 51 3.45 7.56 0.83
CA ASP A 51 4.91 7.46 0.76
C ASP A 51 5.51 7.59 2.17
N GLY A 52 6.46 6.72 2.49
CA GLY A 52 7.03 6.56 3.83
C GLY A 52 6.26 5.58 4.73
N GLU A 53 5.05 5.15 4.34
CA GLU A 53 4.28 4.16 5.10
C GLU A 53 4.84 2.74 4.90
N GLU A 54 4.80 1.94 5.97
CA GLU A 54 5.28 0.57 5.97
C GLU A 54 4.22 -0.41 5.45
N VAL A 55 4.69 -1.36 4.65
CA VAL A 55 3.98 -2.57 4.27
C VAL A 55 4.77 -3.74 4.84
N VAL A 56 4.13 -4.55 5.69
CA VAL A 56 4.81 -5.63 6.42
C VAL A 56 4.30 -6.97 5.92
N LEU A 57 5.21 -7.82 5.46
CA LEU A 57 4.93 -9.20 5.10
C LEU A 57 5.52 -10.13 6.14
N THR A 58 4.68 -10.96 6.76
CA THR A 58 5.10 -12.03 7.66
C THR A 58 4.81 -13.38 7.02
N TRP A 59 5.79 -14.28 7.01
CA TRP A 59 5.67 -15.62 6.45
C TRP A 59 6.58 -16.60 7.20
N THR A 60 6.47 -17.91 6.95
CA THR A 60 7.42 -18.89 7.50
C THR A 60 8.30 -19.43 6.39
N ASN A 61 9.61 -19.34 6.58
CA ASN A 61 10.57 -19.95 5.67
C ASN A 61 10.53 -21.47 5.85
N SER A 62 10.15 -22.21 4.81
CA SER A 62 10.00 -23.66 4.88
C SER A 62 11.33 -24.42 4.98
N LEU A 63 12.44 -23.84 4.53
CA LEU A 63 13.76 -24.48 4.57
C LEU A 63 14.29 -24.57 6.02
N PHE A 64 14.02 -23.54 6.83
CA PHE A 64 14.50 -23.46 8.21
C PHE A 64 13.39 -23.49 9.27
N ASN A 65 12.12 -23.50 8.84
CA ASN A 65 10.94 -23.35 9.69
C ASN A 65 11.02 -22.11 10.61
N LEU A 66 11.53 -21.00 10.08
CA LEU A 66 11.71 -19.75 10.83
C LEU A 66 10.65 -18.72 10.43
N PRO A 67 10.07 -17.97 11.39
CA PRO A 67 9.23 -16.83 11.08
C PRO A 67 10.08 -15.74 10.42
N VAL A 68 9.64 -15.25 9.28
CA VAL A 68 10.27 -14.16 8.54
C VAL A 68 9.35 -12.96 8.54
N THR A 69 9.90 -11.79 8.83
CA THR A 69 9.24 -10.50 8.67
C THR A 69 10.03 -9.66 7.68
N GLU A 70 9.38 -9.24 6.61
CA GLU A 70 9.93 -8.31 5.62
C GLU A 70 9.18 -6.98 5.73
N VAL A 71 9.93 -5.88 5.87
CA VAL A 71 9.39 -4.54 6.00
C VAL A 71 9.72 -3.74 4.75
N PHE A 72 8.68 -3.33 4.05
CA PHE A 72 8.77 -2.51 2.87
C PHE A 72 8.30 -1.10 3.18
N VAL A 73 8.94 -0.09 2.58
CA VAL A 73 8.49 1.31 2.65
C VAL A 73 8.00 1.74 1.28
N ALA A 74 6.81 2.33 1.22
CA ALA A 74 6.27 2.87 -0.02
C ALA A 74 7.00 4.15 -0.45
N THR A 75 7.40 4.24 -1.71
CA THR A 75 8.06 5.44 -2.26
C THR A 75 7.81 5.56 -3.75
N GLY A 76 7.13 6.63 -4.16
CA GLY A 76 7.02 7.05 -5.56
C GLY A 76 6.34 6.04 -6.48
N GLY A 77 5.43 5.23 -5.95
CA GLY A 77 4.75 4.15 -6.69
C GLY A 77 5.51 2.83 -6.72
N ALA A 78 6.44 2.62 -5.79
CA ALA A 78 7.16 1.37 -5.58
C ALA A 78 7.24 1.04 -4.10
N LEU A 79 7.61 -0.20 -3.77
CA LEU A 79 7.98 -0.60 -2.42
C LEU A 79 9.49 -0.81 -2.38
N THR A 80 10.13 -0.38 -1.31
CA THR A 80 11.55 -0.65 -1.05
C THR A 80 11.64 -1.54 0.17
N LEU A 81 12.19 -2.74 0.02
CA LEU A 81 12.52 -3.60 1.16
C LEU A 81 13.60 -2.91 1.97
N THR A 82 13.31 -2.61 3.23
CA THR A 82 14.20 -1.85 4.14
C THR A 82 14.72 -2.71 5.29
N ALA A 83 13.98 -3.73 5.70
CA ALA A 83 14.41 -4.66 6.73
C ALA A 83 13.88 -6.07 6.47
N VAL A 84 14.66 -7.06 6.90
CA VAL A 84 14.30 -8.48 6.93
C VAL A 84 14.71 -9.02 8.29
N THR A 85 13.82 -9.78 8.93
CA THR A 85 14.08 -10.45 10.20
C THR A 85 13.68 -11.91 10.09
N PHE A 86 14.66 -12.80 10.26
CA PHE A 86 14.45 -14.22 10.53
C PHE A 86 14.49 -14.39 12.06
N ALA A 87 13.32 -14.63 12.66
CA ALA A 87 13.17 -14.66 14.10
C ALA A 87 13.78 -15.93 14.72
N ASP A 88 14.32 -15.79 15.93
CA ASP A 88 14.72 -16.94 16.76
C ASP A 88 13.46 -17.57 17.39
N PRO A 89 13.17 -18.86 17.19
CA PRO A 89 12.04 -19.55 17.83
C PRO A 89 12.10 -19.51 19.36
N GLY A 90 13.29 -19.35 19.95
CA GLY A 90 13.49 -19.16 21.39
C GLY A 90 13.18 -17.75 21.89
N GLY A 91 12.73 -16.84 21.02
CA GLY A 91 12.32 -15.48 21.36
C GLY A 91 13.47 -14.50 21.64
N ARG A 92 14.70 -14.89 21.31
CA ARG A 92 15.87 -14.01 21.44
C ARG A 92 15.92 -13.02 20.27
N GLU A 93 16.51 -11.85 20.50
CA GLU A 93 16.77 -10.91 19.42
C GLU A 93 17.76 -11.53 18.43
N PRO A 94 17.43 -11.64 17.13
CA PRO A 94 18.33 -12.21 16.14
C PRO A 94 19.61 -11.37 15.97
N PRO A 95 20.74 -12.00 15.63
CA PRO A 95 21.98 -11.28 15.37
C PRO A 95 21.81 -10.32 14.20
N ARG A 96 22.36 -9.12 14.33
CA ARG A 96 22.38 -8.14 13.23
C ARG A 96 23.45 -8.51 12.21
N VAL A 97 23.09 -8.44 10.94
CA VAL A 97 23.97 -8.74 9.80
C VAL A 97 23.99 -7.56 8.84
N ARG A 98 24.97 -7.53 7.93
CA ARG A 98 25.04 -6.46 6.94
C ARG A 98 24.03 -6.72 5.81
N PRO A 99 23.51 -5.67 5.16
CA PRO A 99 22.67 -5.79 3.97
C PRO A 99 23.24 -6.71 2.89
N GLU A 100 24.56 -6.67 2.69
CA GLU A 100 25.25 -7.45 1.64
C GLU A 100 25.23 -8.96 1.91
N ASP A 101 25.10 -9.38 3.17
CA ASP A 101 25.14 -10.79 3.57
C ASP A 101 23.75 -11.47 3.46
N VAL A 102 22.69 -10.69 3.20
CA VAL A 102 21.30 -11.17 3.28
C VAL A 102 21.00 -12.25 2.25
N ASP A 103 21.43 -12.08 1.00
CA ASP A 103 21.18 -13.06 -0.07
C ASP A 103 21.82 -14.42 0.26
N ASP A 104 23.02 -14.43 0.84
CA ASP A 104 23.68 -15.66 1.29
C ASP A 104 22.92 -16.28 2.48
N LEU A 105 22.48 -15.47 3.43
CA LEU A 105 21.75 -15.93 4.64
C LEU A 105 20.37 -16.49 4.34
N TYR A 106 19.71 -16.07 3.24
CA TYR A 106 18.50 -16.73 2.73
C TYR A 106 18.75 -18.21 2.38
N HIS A 107 20.00 -18.60 2.11
CA HIS A 107 20.38 -19.96 1.71
C HIS A 107 21.11 -20.76 2.79
N THR A 108 21.89 -20.09 3.66
CA THR A 108 22.60 -20.77 4.75
C THR A 108 21.73 -20.93 6.00
N GLY A 109 20.75 -20.05 6.18
CA GLY A 109 19.76 -20.10 7.26
C GLY A 109 20.22 -19.56 8.60
N GLY A 110 19.39 -19.83 9.60
CA GLY A 110 19.54 -19.32 10.96
C GLY A 110 18.79 -18.00 11.21
N PRO A 111 18.56 -17.62 12.48
CA PRO A 111 17.98 -16.32 12.81
C PRO A 111 18.97 -15.18 12.48
N PHE A 112 18.46 -14.10 11.89
CA PHE A 112 19.22 -12.87 11.67
C PHE A 112 18.30 -11.67 11.48
N LYS A 113 18.86 -10.47 11.62
CA LYS A 113 18.18 -9.21 11.32
C LYS A 113 19.05 -8.33 10.43
N ALA A 114 18.50 -7.90 9.31
CA ALA A 114 19.10 -6.91 8.42
C ALA A 114 18.21 -5.68 8.30
N GLU A 115 18.82 -4.50 8.32
CA GLU A 115 18.19 -3.20 8.17
C GLU A 115 19.00 -2.37 7.16
N GLY A 116 18.41 -1.32 6.58
CA GLY A 116 19.09 -0.50 5.58
C GLY A 116 19.17 -1.16 4.20
N LEU A 117 18.30 -2.14 3.94
CA LEU A 117 18.11 -2.71 2.61
C LEU A 117 17.54 -1.63 1.66
N SER A 118 17.87 -1.75 0.37
CA SER A 118 17.41 -0.81 -0.66
C SER A 118 16.85 -1.52 -1.90
N ARG A 119 16.28 -2.71 -1.72
CA ARG A 119 15.75 -3.52 -2.83
C ARG A 119 14.36 -3.02 -3.21
N ARG A 120 14.29 -2.33 -4.35
CA ARG A 120 13.04 -1.78 -4.89
C ARG A 120 12.25 -2.84 -5.66
N LEU A 121 10.94 -2.87 -5.45
CA LEU A 121 9.99 -3.72 -6.17
C LEU A 121 8.74 -2.94 -6.59
N SER A 122 8.30 -3.21 -7.81
CA SER A 122 7.02 -2.72 -8.36
C SER A 122 6.02 -3.85 -8.57
N ARG A 123 6.53 -5.09 -8.63
CA ARG A 123 5.74 -6.28 -8.93
C ARG A 123 6.45 -7.50 -8.34
N VAL A 124 5.75 -8.33 -7.58
CA VAL A 124 6.28 -9.59 -7.06
C VAL A 124 5.15 -10.61 -6.95
N VAL A 125 5.48 -11.88 -7.18
CA VAL A 125 4.54 -12.99 -7.04
C VAL A 125 4.95 -13.80 -5.82
N PHE A 126 4.04 -13.91 -4.86
CA PHE A 126 4.19 -14.76 -3.68
C PHE A 126 3.52 -16.10 -3.94
N ARG A 127 4.26 -17.19 -3.82
CA ARG A 127 3.67 -18.54 -3.82
C ARG A 127 3.33 -18.93 -2.40
N VAL A 128 2.10 -19.39 -2.18
CA VAL A 128 1.63 -19.78 -0.86
C VAL A 128 1.94 -21.25 -0.64
N GLY A 129 2.91 -21.51 0.24
CA GLY A 129 3.24 -22.85 0.71
C GLY A 129 2.27 -23.37 1.75
N GLU A 130 2.48 -24.62 2.17
CA GLU A 130 1.62 -25.30 3.17
C GLU A 130 1.81 -24.73 4.58
N ILE A 131 2.98 -24.17 4.85
CA ILE A 131 3.42 -23.76 6.19
C ILE A 131 3.42 -22.22 6.29
N GLY A 132 2.90 -21.70 7.40
CA GLY A 132 3.23 -20.34 7.87
C GLY A 132 2.19 -19.24 7.65
N ASP A 133 1.00 -19.54 7.13
CA ASP A 133 -0.15 -18.62 6.92
C ASP A 133 0.30 -17.17 6.62
N PRO A 134 0.92 -16.93 5.45
CA PRO A 134 1.55 -15.65 5.15
C PRO A 134 0.55 -14.49 5.24
N VAL A 135 0.96 -13.41 5.90
CA VAL A 135 0.13 -12.23 6.14
C VAL A 135 0.83 -10.99 5.63
N ILE A 136 0.14 -10.21 4.80
CA ILE A 136 0.59 -8.88 4.40
C ILE A 136 -0.27 -7.80 5.07
N ARG A 137 0.38 -6.78 5.61
CA ARG A 137 -0.24 -5.64 6.28
C ARG A 137 0.13 -4.35 5.59
N PHE A 138 -0.86 -3.49 5.36
CA PHE A 138 -0.69 -2.14 4.85
C PHE A 138 -1.88 -1.28 5.31
N GLY A 139 -1.63 -0.05 5.77
CA GLY A 139 -2.63 0.76 6.45
C GLY A 139 -3.29 0.01 7.61
N ASN A 140 -4.61 0.00 7.63
CA ASN A 140 -5.42 -0.72 8.63
C ASN A 140 -5.82 -2.14 8.20
N ARG A 141 -5.24 -2.66 7.10
CA ARG A 141 -5.62 -3.96 6.54
C ARG A 141 -4.56 -5.01 6.82
N ALA A 142 -5.02 -6.22 7.11
CA ALA A 142 -4.21 -7.42 7.21
C ALA A 142 -4.85 -8.52 6.36
N VAL A 143 -4.13 -9.02 5.36
CA VAL A 143 -4.61 -10.04 4.43
C VAL A 143 -3.84 -11.32 4.67
N ARG A 144 -4.54 -12.41 5.02
CA ARG A 144 -3.97 -13.75 5.19
C ARG A 144 -4.01 -14.48 3.86
N LEU A 145 -2.90 -14.54 3.16
CA LEU A 145 -2.86 -14.96 1.75
C LEU A 145 -3.33 -16.41 1.58
N ALA A 146 -3.04 -17.30 2.53
CA ALA A 146 -3.46 -18.70 2.45
C ALA A 146 -4.98 -18.89 2.51
N ARG A 147 -5.72 -17.94 3.09
CA ARG A 147 -7.19 -17.96 3.09
C ARG A 147 -7.80 -17.46 1.78
N GLU A 148 -7.01 -16.76 0.97
CA GLU A 148 -7.48 -16.09 -0.24
C GLU A 148 -7.20 -16.90 -1.51
N VAL A 149 -6.13 -17.69 -1.54
CA VAL A 149 -5.72 -18.46 -2.73
C VAL A 149 -5.48 -19.94 -2.49
N ASP A 150 -5.77 -20.43 -1.28
CA ASP A 150 -5.49 -21.79 -0.83
C ASP A 150 -4.00 -22.20 -0.94
N PHE A 151 -3.69 -23.42 -0.51
CA PHE A 151 -2.36 -24.01 -0.65
C PHE A 151 -1.97 -24.18 -2.12
N GLY A 152 -0.72 -23.86 -2.46
CA GLY A 152 -0.19 -23.96 -3.83
C GLY A 152 -0.62 -22.81 -4.74
N GLY A 153 -1.53 -21.95 -4.27
CA GLY A 153 -1.92 -20.72 -4.93
C GLY A 153 -0.79 -19.69 -4.98
N ALA A 154 -1.04 -18.60 -5.72
CA ALA A 154 -0.10 -17.51 -5.83
C ALA A 154 -0.81 -16.15 -5.82
N VAL A 155 -0.18 -15.19 -5.14
CA VAL A 155 -0.66 -13.82 -5.03
C VAL A 155 0.31 -12.89 -5.74
N LEU A 156 -0.20 -12.13 -6.69
CA LEU A 156 0.52 -11.03 -7.30
C LEU A 156 0.36 -9.78 -6.43
N LEU A 157 1.46 -9.24 -5.95
CA LEU A 157 1.54 -7.89 -5.44
C LEU A 157 2.03 -6.97 -6.56
N ALA A 158 1.22 -6.00 -6.93
CA ALA A 158 1.59 -4.95 -7.86
C ALA A 158 1.46 -3.59 -7.17
N VAL A 159 2.43 -2.72 -7.42
CA VAL A 159 2.39 -1.34 -6.95
C VAL A 159 2.66 -0.36 -8.09
N ARG A 160 2.00 0.78 -8.01
CA ARG A 160 2.17 1.88 -8.97
C ARG A 160 1.90 3.22 -8.30
N ARG A 161 2.17 4.30 -9.01
CA ARG A 161 1.72 5.63 -8.57
C ARG A 161 0.19 5.67 -8.56
N ALA A 162 -0.36 6.27 -7.50
CA ALA A 162 -1.77 6.57 -7.42
C ALA A 162 -2.15 7.62 -8.46
N THR A 163 -3.27 7.38 -9.13
CA THR A 163 -3.90 8.35 -10.03
C THR A 163 -4.56 9.48 -9.22
N PRO A 164 -4.77 10.67 -9.81
CA PRO A 164 -5.44 11.77 -9.11
C PRO A 164 -6.84 11.42 -8.57
N SER A 165 -7.62 10.64 -9.33
CA SER A 165 -8.97 10.21 -8.91
C SER A 165 -8.94 9.31 -7.68
N GLU A 166 -8.01 8.36 -7.61
CA GLU A 166 -7.82 7.50 -6.44
C GLU A 166 -7.48 8.32 -5.19
N LYS A 167 -6.58 9.31 -5.32
CA LYS A 167 -6.23 10.22 -4.23
C LYS A 167 -7.44 11.01 -3.72
N ILE A 168 -8.27 11.51 -4.63
CA ILE A 168 -9.49 12.26 -4.29
C ILE A 168 -10.47 11.37 -3.53
N VAL A 169 -10.71 10.14 -4.00
CA VAL A 169 -11.63 9.21 -3.33
C VAL A 169 -11.18 8.95 -1.90
N ARG A 170 -9.90 8.69 -1.64
CA ARG A 170 -9.38 8.52 -0.27
C ARG A 170 -9.57 9.78 0.57
N TRP A 171 -9.25 10.96 0.05
CA TRP A 171 -9.42 12.20 0.80
C TRP A 171 -10.88 12.42 1.23
N VAL A 172 -11.85 12.18 0.33
CA VAL A 172 -13.28 12.25 0.67
C VAL A 172 -13.65 11.22 1.74
N SER A 173 -13.10 10.00 1.63
CA SER A 173 -13.31 8.92 2.60
C SER A 173 -12.82 9.29 3.99
N ASP A 174 -11.59 9.81 4.08
CA ASP A 174 -10.93 10.18 5.33
C ASP A 174 -11.62 11.40 5.98
N ALA A 175 -12.04 12.38 5.17
CA ALA A 175 -12.81 13.53 5.64
C ALA A 175 -14.18 13.12 6.20
N ALA A 176 -14.83 12.11 5.61
CA ALA A 176 -16.08 11.55 6.12
C ALA A 176 -15.90 10.69 7.38
N ALA A 177 -14.76 10.01 7.54
CA ALA A 177 -14.46 9.21 8.72
C ALA A 177 -14.08 10.07 9.93
N GLY A 178 -13.38 11.20 9.72
CA GLY A 178 -12.94 12.10 10.78
C GLY A 178 -14.02 13.04 11.33
N SER A 179 -15.19 13.14 10.67
CA SER A 179 -16.24 14.10 11.06
C SER A 179 -17.15 13.63 12.19
N GLY A 180 -17.09 12.36 12.63
CA GLY A 180 -17.89 11.84 13.77
C GLY A 180 -19.41 11.99 13.63
N VAL A 181 -19.90 12.47 12.50
CA VAL A 181 -21.28 12.81 12.21
C VAL A 181 -21.54 12.32 10.79
N PHE A 182 -22.02 11.08 10.64
CA PHE A 182 -23.04 10.67 9.67
C PHE A 182 -23.17 9.14 9.64
N GLN A 183 -24.17 8.62 10.35
CA GLN A 183 -24.54 7.20 10.38
C GLN A 183 -25.52 6.82 9.24
N SER A 184 -25.50 7.54 8.11
CA SER A 184 -26.34 7.27 6.93
C SER A 184 -25.56 7.40 5.61
N GLY A 185 -24.34 6.83 5.57
CA GLY A 185 -23.37 6.95 4.48
C GLY A 185 -23.58 6.08 3.23
N GLY A 186 -24.80 5.63 2.93
CA GLY A 186 -25.04 4.76 1.76
C GLY A 186 -25.25 5.50 0.43
N MET A 187 -25.78 6.73 0.48
CA MET A 187 -26.31 7.38 -0.73
C MET A 187 -25.34 8.39 -1.38
N TRP A 188 -24.51 9.07 -0.58
CA TRP A 188 -23.54 10.05 -1.08
C TRP A 188 -22.29 9.41 -1.71
N TYR A 189 -21.83 8.27 -1.17
CA TYR A 189 -20.70 7.52 -1.72
C TYR A 189 -20.98 7.04 -3.14
N SER A 190 -22.21 6.56 -3.39
CA SER A 190 -22.64 6.09 -4.71
C SER A 190 -22.68 7.24 -5.73
N MET A 191 -23.11 8.43 -5.32
CA MET A 191 -23.21 9.58 -6.23
C MET A 191 -21.84 10.16 -6.63
N ILE A 192 -20.87 10.21 -5.71
CA ILE A 192 -19.52 10.70 -6.00
C ILE A 192 -18.70 9.66 -6.79
N CYS A 193 -18.83 8.37 -6.46
CA CYS A 193 -18.20 7.30 -7.25
C CYS A 193 -18.74 7.24 -8.69
N PHE A 194 -20.06 7.42 -8.89
CA PHE A 194 -20.67 7.42 -10.21
C PHE A 194 -20.25 8.63 -11.06
N ALA A 195 -20.06 9.80 -10.43
CA ALA A 195 -19.64 11.02 -11.13
C ALA A 195 -18.15 11.01 -11.54
N LEU A 196 -17.28 10.29 -10.82
CA LEU A 196 -15.84 10.30 -11.06
C LEU A 196 -15.32 9.08 -11.84
N ASN A 197 -15.95 7.89 -11.71
CA ASN A 197 -15.55 6.71 -12.47
C ASN A 197 -16.65 5.62 -12.50
N PRO A 198 -17.52 5.57 -13.53
CA PRO A 198 -18.66 4.65 -13.58
C PRO A 198 -18.28 3.17 -13.72
N GLY A 199 -16.99 2.84 -13.92
CA GLY A 199 -16.52 1.45 -14.06
C GLY A 199 -16.14 0.74 -12.75
N ILE A 200 -16.10 1.46 -11.62
CA ILE A 200 -15.61 0.92 -10.33
C ILE A 200 -16.74 0.35 -9.45
N CYS A 201 -18.01 0.67 -9.74
CA CYS A 201 -19.16 0.14 -9.02
C CYS A 201 -19.91 -0.91 -9.86
N ARG A 202 -19.47 -2.16 -9.75
CA ARG A 202 -20.28 -3.35 -10.04
C ARG A 202 -20.13 -4.35 -8.90
#